data_AF-A0AA88Y132-F1
#
_entry.id   AF-A0AA88Y132-F1
#
_cell.length_a   1.000
_cell.length_b   1.000
_cell.length_c   1.000
_cell.angle_alpha   90.00
_cell.angle_beta   90.00
_cell.angle_gamma   90.00
#
_symmetry.space_group_name_H-M   'P 1'
#
loop_
_entity.id
_entity.type
_entity.pdbx_description
1 polymer ?
#
loop_
_entity_poly.entity_id
_entity_poly.type
_entity_poly.pdbx_seq_one_letter_code
_entity_poly.pdbx_strand_id
1 'polypeptide(L)'
;DGSTPLIEAAKRRHFAIQQMLLCNGANPNLKDNKGLTALHFVSETGDVESMKLLIASGAHIDSRDSSGCSPLFYSVQSDKVNAVDLLIFCGADAFVKNKNGVSPYSMGKSKRNEEIKRILYYADHTKEGIKNGDIYLQHVELTAGKITLDKIDLDVETSKSFSPKALSFLCRRVRPEYSTHAEILPSEKETLISDAFEYMISTAHVQGTVEVCVTLYSYPEPHEDVYLKTDKGTKAQPIDKASAITKIEEIKGQPKWKCRVNLDIGKVKSFVMVTLPKIEEFPVGTKGGSFVSEVDPTIQIEVQPKTLSAGEISLEVAPSPVYKQEDFQEVLSVGNFYDVINSKRVERIHKGGVRFTMPVPEDYEGDGELCIMSGEMSSDFDFEREEDTETILQRWEVAERNLRPTDGTVVCSLSHFSIYVPLERRSFATDDQIKVDAHNLLRRCLRKECFLQFFCLIRLDSGIYQAVIECISPDKLADRLDYWLSIGFIQKSKCITADIETRSGEEYELEFHGNIRKVYGLPNIKLQYHTKRQNFQTFHLEVIDKEKVWAGNVAIRSKENGNDDQQEVVSIPVVLEDEIPKYDYGKMLRCMIYYDYSS
;
A
#
# COMPACT_ATOMS: atom_id res chain seq x y z
N ASP A 1 -31.19 -37.26 -14.45
CA ASP A 1 -30.12 -36.84 -13.50
C ASP A 1 -29.98 -35.32 -13.40
N GLY A 2 -30.63 -34.53 -14.27
CA GLY A 2 -30.55 -33.06 -14.24
C GLY A 2 -29.26 -32.53 -14.86
N SER A 3 -28.42 -33.39 -15.45
CA SER A 3 -27.12 -33.02 -16.02
C SER A 3 -27.34 -32.22 -17.31
N THR A 4 -26.79 -31.01 -17.39
CA THR A 4 -26.76 -30.23 -18.64
C THR A 4 -25.64 -30.73 -19.55
N PRO A 5 -25.68 -30.44 -20.86
CA PRO A 5 -24.57 -30.77 -21.76
C PRO A 5 -23.23 -30.21 -21.29
N LEU A 6 -23.24 -29.00 -20.69
CA LEU A 6 -22.05 -28.37 -20.14
C LEU A 6 -21.53 -29.11 -18.89
N ILE A 7 -22.42 -29.57 -18.00
CA ILE A 7 -22.05 -30.40 -16.84
C ILE A 7 -21.45 -31.73 -17.31
N GLU A 8 -22.01 -32.37 -18.32
CA GLU A 8 -21.48 -33.63 -18.84
C GLU A 8 -20.11 -33.45 -19.51
N ALA A 9 -19.93 -32.36 -20.26
CA ALA A 9 -18.63 -32.00 -20.82
C ALA A 9 -17.57 -31.70 -19.73
N ALA A 10 -17.97 -31.05 -18.63
CA ALA A 10 -17.12 -30.80 -17.47
C ALA A 10 -16.72 -32.10 -16.75
N LYS A 11 -17.67 -33.00 -16.47
CA LYS A 11 -17.42 -34.33 -15.87
C LYS A 11 -16.42 -35.15 -16.68
N ARG A 12 -16.50 -35.07 -18.01
CA ARG A 12 -15.62 -35.78 -18.95
C ARG A 12 -14.35 -35.03 -19.31
N ARG A 13 -14.14 -33.81 -18.77
CA ARG A 13 -12.99 -32.94 -19.07
C ARG A 13 -12.82 -32.62 -20.56
N HIS A 14 -13.93 -32.51 -21.28
CA HIS A 14 -13.95 -32.20 -22.72
C HIS A 14 -13.88 -30.68 -22.93
N PHE A 15 -12.71 -30.06 -22.73
CA PHE A 15 -12.53 -28.60 -22.79
C PHE A 15 -13.10 -27.94 -24.05
N ALA A 16 -12.80 -28.49 -25.24
CA ALA A 16 -13.30 -27.93 -26.52
C ALA A 16 -14.84 -27.90 -26.61
N ILE A 17 -15.51 -28.91 -26.03
CA ILE A 17 -16.97 -28.95 -25.99
C ILE A 17 -17.50 -27.92 -24.99
N GLN A 18 -16.85 -27.76 -23.83
CA GLN A 18 -17.22 -26.74 -22.86
C GLN A 18 -17.12 -25.33 -23.47
N GLN A 19 -16.01 -25.03 -24.15
CA GLN A 19 -15.81 -23.75 -24.83
C GLN A 19 -16.87 -23.51 -25.90
N MET A 20 -17.11 -24.48 -26.79
CA MET A 20 -18.16 -24.38 -27.80
C MET A 20 -19.54 -24.10 -27.18
N LEU A 21 -19.92 -24.81 -26.12
CA LEU A 21 -21.21 -24.63 -25.46
C LEU A 21 -21.35 -23.24 -24.83
N LEU A 22 -20.32 -22.76 -24.14
CA LEU A 22 -20.31 -21.43 -23.50
C LEU A 22 -20.37 -20.31 -24.55
N CYS A 23 -19.61 -20.43 -25.64
CA CYS A 23 -19.68 -19.49 -26.78
C CYS A 23 -21.08 -19.45 -27.43
N ASN A 24 -21.85 -20.53 -27.33
CA ASN A 24 -23.24 -20.60 -27.80
C ASN A 24 -24.27 -20.26 -26.71
N GLY A 25 -23.85 -19.60 -25.62
CA GLY A 25 -24.75 -19.08 -24.59
C GLY A 25 -25.20 -20.10 -23.54
N ALA A 26 -24.52 -21.24 -23.40
CA ALA A 26 -24.81 -22.17 -22.30
C ALA A 26 -24.61 -21.47 -20.94
N ASN A 27 -25.60 -21.57 -20.05
CA ASN A 27 -25.51 -20.98 -18.71
C ASN A 27 -24.64 -21.85 -17.78
N PRO A 28 -23.48 -21.37 -17.29
CA PRO A 28 -22.58 -22.14 -16.43
C PRO A 28 -23.12 -22.39 -15.01
N ASN A 29 -24.18 -21.69 -14.61
CA ASN A 29 -24.75 -21.71 -13.26
C ASN A 29 -25.90 -22.70 -13.08
N LEU A 30 -26.28 -23.42 -14.15
CA LEU A 30 -27.28 -24.48 -14.04
C LEU A 30 -26.77 -25.62 -13.16
N LYS A 31 -27.69 -26.21 -12.40
CA LYS A 31 -27.42 -27.25 -11.40
C LYS A 31 -28.05 -28.57 -11.81
N ASP A 32 -27.35 -29.67 -11.52
CA ASP A 32 -27.95 -31.00 -11.59
C ASP A 32 -28.89 -31.29 -10.41
N ASN A 33 -29.47 -32.50 -10.35
CA ASN A 33 -30.40 -32.87 -9.29
C ASN A 33 -29.76 -32.90 -7.88
N LYS A 34 -28.42 -32.87 -7.78
CA LYS A 34 -27.68 -32.76 -6.52
C LYS A 34 -27.28 -31.32 -6.20
N GLY A 35 -27.70 -30.35 -7.00
CA GLY A 35 -27.33 -28.95 -6.85
C GLY A 35 -25.94 -28.62 -7.39
N LEU A 36 -25.25 -29.54 -8.08
CA LEU A 36 -23.89 -29.36 -8.56
C LEU A 36 -23.89 -28.62 -9.90
N THR A 37 -23.02 -27.61 -10.01
CA THR A 37 -22.75 -26.89 -11.27
C THR A 37 -21.55 -27.49 -12.00
N ALA A 38 -21.28 -27.07 -13.24
CA ALA A 38 -20.08 -27.46 -13.97
C ALA A 38 -18.79 -27.12 -13.19
N LEU A 39 -18.77 -25.98 -12.49
CA LEU A 39 -17.63 -25.53 -11.67
C LEU A 39 -17.30 -26.50 -10.52
N HIS A 40 -18.30 -27.18 -9.94
CA HIS A 40 -18.05 -28.18 -8.89
C HIS A 40 -17.23 -29.36 -9.42
N PHE A 41 -17.62 -29.91 -10.57
CA PHE A 41 -16.97 -31.09 -11.15
C PHE A 41 -15.52 -30.80 -11.60
N VAL A 42 -15.28 -29.63 -12.22
CA VAL A 42 -13.91 -29.26 -12.62
C VAL A 42 -13.03 -28.92 -11.41
N SER A 43 -13.61 -28.40 -10.32
CA SER A 43 -12.88 -28.13 -9.08
C SER A 43 -12.47 -29.41 -8.36
N GLU A 44 -13.35 -30.41 -8.33
CA GLU A 44 -13.07 -31.74 -7.75
C GLU A 44 -11.92 -32.44 -8.50
N THR A 45 -11.91 -32.33 -9.83
CA THR A 45 -10.89 -32.96 -10.68
C THR A 45 -9.58 -32.16 -10.74
N GLY A 46 -9.62 -30.87 -10.43
CA GLY A 46 -8.49 -29.95 -10.55
C GLY A 46 -8.21 -29.50 -11.98
N ASP A 47 -9.24 -29.47 -12.84
CA ASP A 47 -9.14 -29.03 -14.23
C ASP A 47 -9.13 -27.49 -14.33
N VAL A 48 -7.97 -26.91 -14.02
CA VAL A 48 -7.76 -25.46 -13.89
C VAL A 48 -8.16 -24.70 -15.17
N GLU A 49 -7.91 -25.26 -16.34
CA GLU A 49 -8.25 -24.59 -17.60
C GLU A 49 -9.76 -24.52 -17.82
N SER A 50 -10.47 -25.62 -17.55
CA SER A 50 -11.94 -25.61 -17.56
C SER A 50 -12.51 -24.68 -16.49
N MET A 51 -11.87 -24.59 -15.31
CA MET A 51 -12.27 -23.65 -14.25
C MET A 51 -12.12 -22.18 -14.70
N LYS A 52 -10.97 -21.79 -15.25
CA LYS A 52 -10.74 -20.43 -15.79
C LYS A 52 -11.79 -20.05 -16.82
N LEU A 53 -12.08 -20.96 -17.76
CA LEU A 53 -13.09 -20.76 -18.81
C LEU A 53 -14.50 -20.55 -18.21
N LEU A 54 -14.90 -21.39 -17.25
CA LEU A 54 -16.21 -21.28 -16.61
C LEU A 54 -16.34 -19.98 -15.79
N ILE A 55 -15.31 -19.61 -15.03
CA ILE A 55 -15.27 -18.37 -14.24
C ILE A 55 -15.35 -17.16 -15.16
N ALA A 56 -14.55 -17.12 -16.24
CA ALA A 56 -14.60 -16.07 -17.26
C ALA A 56 -15.97 -15.96 -17.92
N SER A 57 -16.71 -17.07 -18.03
CA SER A 57 -18.07 -17.12 -18.57
C SER A 57 -19.16 -16.80 -17.53
N GLY A 58 -18.79 -16.30 -16.35
CA GLY A 58 -19.74 -15.87 -15.31
C GLY A 58 -20.22 -16.96 -14.36
N ALA A 59 -19.45 -18.03 -14.17
CA ALA A 59 -19.77 -19.04 -13.16
C ALA A 59 -19.71 -18.46 -11.73
N HIS A 60 -20.75 -18.73 -10.93
CA HIS A 60 -20.83 -18.34 -9.53
C HIS A 60 -19.88 -19.17 -8.68
N ILE A 61 -18.82 -18.54 -8.20
CA ILE A 61 -17.69 -19.13 -7.47
C ILE A 61 -18.15 -19.86 -6.20
N ASP A 62 -19.09 -19.29 -5.46
CA ASP A 62 -19.60 -19.83 -4.18
C ASP A 62 -20.92 -20.61 -4.30
N SER A 63 -21.26 -21.08 -5.50
CA SER A 63 -22.44 -21.92 -5.72
C SER A 63 -22.52 -23.06 -4.71
N ARG A 64 -23.69 -23.28 -4.11
CA ARG A 64 -23.92 -24.35 -3.13
C ARG A 64 -24.66 -25.53 -3.75
N ASP A 65 -24.12 -26.73 -3.54
CA ASP A 65 -24.83 -27.97 -3.81
C ASP A 65 -25.93 -28.24 -2.76
N SER A 66 -26.67 -29.34 -2.93
CA SER A 66 -27.72 -29.76 -1.98
C SER A 66 -27.19 -30.09 -0.57
N SER A 67 -25.88 -30.26 -0.40
CA SER A 67 -25.21 -30.50 0.89
C SER A 67 -24.65 -29.20 1.50
N GLY A 68 -24.74 -28.06 0.80
CA GLY A 68 -24.12 -26.80 1.20
C GLY A 68 -22.61 -26.71 0.90
N CYS A 69 -22.05 -27.66 0.17
CA CYS A 69 -20.66 -27.67 -0.28
C CYS A 69 -20.50 -26.72 -1.48
N SER A 70 -19.39 -25.98 -1.51
CA SER A 70 -18.98 -25.11 -2.64
C SER A 70 -17.95 -25.78 -3.53
N PRO A 71 -17.65 -25.25 -4.73
CA PRO A 71 -16.55 -25.72 -5.55
C PRO A 71 -15.20 -25.77 -4.79
N LEU A 72 -14.94 -24.78 -3.93
CA LEU A 72 -13.74 -24.75 -3.08
C LEU A 72 -13.70 -25.90 -2.07
N PHE A 73 -14.87 -26.31 -1.54
CA PHE A 73 -14.93 -27.49 -0.67
C PHE A 73 -14.45 -28.74 -1.40
N TYR A 74 -14.90 -28.94 -2.64
CA TYR A 74 -14.50 -30.10 -3.45
C TYR A 74 -13.01 -30.07 -3.84
N SER A 75 -12.45 -28.91 -4.16
CA SER A 75 -11.00 -28.82 -4.47
C SER A 75 -10.13 -29.11 -3.25
N VAL A 76 -10.50 -28.63 -2.06
CA VAL A 76 -9.82 -28.96 -0.80
C VAL A 76 -9.99 -30.44 -0.45
N GLN A 77 -11.21 -30.98 -0.58
CA GLN A 77 -11.50 -32.38 -0.32
C GLN A 77 -10.63 -33.30 -1.18
N SER A 78 -10.48 -32.97 -2.46
CA SER A 78 -9.73 -33.74 -3.45
C SER A 78 -8.24 -33.37 -3.57
N ASP A 79 -7.73 -32.54 -2.64
CA ASP A 79 -6.33 -32.14 -2.54
C ASP A 79 -5.78 -31.48 -3.83
N LYS A 80 -6.63 -30.69 -4.49
CA LYS A 80 -6.31 -30.01 -5.77
C LYS A 80 -5.75 -28.62 -5.51
N VAL A 81 -4.47 -28.53 -5.14
CA VAL A 81 -3.78 -27.27 -4.81
C VAL A 81 -4.08 -26.14 -5.81
N ASN A 82 -3.85 -26.37 -7.11
CA ASN A 82 -4.05 -25.33 -8.12
C ASN A 82 -5.52 -24.89 -8.28
N ALA A 83 -6.48 -25.76 -7.97
CA ALA A 83 -7.90 -25.41 -7.99
C ALA A 83 -8.30 -24.65 -6.71
N VAL A 84 -7.71 -24.99 -5.55
CA VAL A 84 -7.85 -24.20 -4.33
C VAL A 84 -7.29 -22.79 -4.57
N ASP A 85 -6.08 -22.69 -5.11
CA ASP A 85 -5.41 -21.43 -5.43
C ASP A 85 -6.25 -20.55 -6.36
N LEU A 86 -6.71 -21.09 -7.50
CA LEU A 86 -7.56 -20.36 -8.44
C LEU A 86 -8.87 -19.86 -7.82
N LEU A 87 -9.54 -20.69 -7.01
CA LEU A 87 -10.82 -20.30 -6.40
C LEU A 87 -10.62 -19.22 -5.33
N ILE A 88 -9.58 -19.34 -4.50
CA ILE A 88 -9.23 -18.30 -3.53
C ILE A 88 -8.83 -17.02 -4.25
N PHE A 89 -8.01 -17.10 -5.30
CA PHE A 89 -7.63 -15.95 -6.12
C PHE A 89 -8.84 -15.17 -6.65
N CYS A 90 -9.90 -15.90 -7.05
CA CYS A 90 -11.15 -15.32 -7.53
C CYS A 90 -12.13 -14.89 -6.40
N GLY A 91 -11.78 -15.06 -5.12
CA GLY A 91 -12.60 -14.62 -3.99
C GLY A 91 -13.55 -15.64 -3.39
N ALA A 92 -13.32 -16.95 -3.59
CA ALA A 92 -14.15 -17.99 -2.98
C ALA A 92 -14.12 -17.92 -1.45
N ASP A 93 -15.29 -18.10 -0.82
CA ASP A 93 -15.42 -18.07 0.62
C ASP A 93 -14.98 -19.39 1.28
N ALA A 94 -13.81 -19.34 1.92
CA ALA A 94 -13.22 -20.47 2.64
C ALA A 94 -13.94 -20.82 3.96
N PHE A 95 -14.79 -19.94 4.51
CA PHE A 95 -15.35 -20.09 5.85
C PHE A 95 -16.79 -20.56 5.87
N VAL A 96 -17.50 -20.56 4.74
CA VAL A 96 -18.87 -21.07 4.71
C VAL A 96 -18.92 -22.55 5.03
N LYS A 97 -19.80 -22.88 5.96
CA LYS A 97 -20.04 -24.24 6.43
C LYS A 97 -21.07 -24.94 5.54
N ASN A 98 -20.80 -26.20 5.23
CA ASN A 98 -21.81 -27.10 4.66
C ASN A 98 -22.83 -27.51 5.75
N LYS A 99 -23.81 -28.37 5.39
CA LYS A 99 -24.84 -28.85 6.32
C LYS A 99 -24.31 -29.63 7.53
N ASN A 100 -23.08 -30.12 7.46
CA ASN A 100 -22.41 -30.81 8.57
C ASN A 100 -21.58 -29.86 9.44
N GLY A 101 -21.66 -28.54 9.21
CA GLY A 101 -20.88 -27.56 9.96
C GLY A 101 -19.41 -27.44 9.51
N VAL A 102 -19.01 -28.09 8.42
CA VAL A 102 -17.62 -28.13 7.93
C VAL A 102 -17.43 -27.09 6.81
N SER A 103 -16.46 -26.20 6.98
CA SER A 103 -16.02 -25.26 5.93
C SER A 103 -14.77 -25.74 5.20
N PRO A 104 -14.49 -25.24 3.97
CA PRO A 104 -13.23 -25.51 3.28
C PRO A 104 -12.00 -25.22 4.15
N TYR A 105 -11.98 -24.11 4.89
CA TYR A 105 -10.93 -23.74 5.82
C TYR A 105 -10.75 -24.77 6.94
N SER A 106 -11.83 -25.16 7.61
CA SER A 106 -11.78 -26.15 8.70
C SER A 106 -11.33 -27.54 8.19
N MET A 107 -11.72 -27.90 6.97
CA MET A 107 -11.27 -29.13 6.33
C MET A 107 -9.77 -29.06 5.99
N GLY A 108 -9.33 -27.96 5.38
CA GLY A 108 -7.93 -27.73 5.02
C GLY A 108 -6.99 -27.78 6.21
N LYS A 109 -7.40 -27.28 7.38
CA LYS A 109 -6.62 -27.41 8.63
C LYS A 109 -6.29 -28.85 8.99
N SER A 110 -7.20 -29.78 8.72
CA SER A 110 -7.03 -31.21 9.01
C SER A 110 -6.25 -31.98 7.92
N LYS A 111 -5.95 -31.35 6.78
CA LYS A 111 -5.17 -31.97 5.70
C LYS A 111 -3.68 -32.04 6.06
N ARG A 112 -2.95 -32.93 5.38
CA ARG A 112 -1.48 -32.99 5.46
C ARG A 112 -0.79 -32.01 4.51
N ASN A 113 -1.52 -31.49 3.52
CA ASN A 113 -0.97 -30.61 2.50
C ASN A 113 -0.78 -29.19 3.06
N GLU A 114 0.46 -28.84 3.37
CA GLU A 114 0.82 -27.53 3.92
C GLU A 114 0.56 -26.38 2.96
N GLU A 115 0.58 -26.62 1.66
CA GLU A 115 0.31 -25.58 0.66
C GLU A 115 -1.16 -25.15 0.67
N ILE A 116 -2.09 -26.12 0.77
CA ILE A 116 -3.52 -25.82 0.94
C ILE A 116 -3.77 -25.08 2.25
N LYS A 117 -3.10 -25.46 3.35
CA LYS A 117 -3.23 -24.74 4.63
C LYS A 117 -2.79 -23.29 4.49
N ARG A 118 -1.66 -23.05 3.82
CA ARG A 118 -1.13 -21.71 3.56
C ARG A 118 -2.08 -20.89 2.70
N ILE A 119 -2.58 -21.43 1.58
CA ILE A 119 -3.52 -20.72 0.70
C ILE A 119 -4.81 -20.35 1.47
N LEU A 120 -5.38 -21.31 2.21
CA LEU A 120 -6.61 -21.07 2.97
C LEU A 120 -6.41 -20.13 4.16
N TYR A 121 -5.20 -20.03 4.71
CA TYR A 121 -4.87 -19.04 5.73
C TYR A 121 -5.05 -17.60 5.22
N TYR A 122 -4.69 -17.33 3.96
CA TYR A 122 -4.83 -16.00 3.34
C TYR A 122 -6.20 -15.75 2.70
N ALA A 123 -7.10 -16.74 2.70
CA ALA A 123 -8.39 -16.65 2.00
C ALA A 123 -9.32 -15.54 2.53
N ASP A 124 -9.28 -15.25 3.84
CA ASP A 124 -10.14 -14.22 4.45
C ASP A 124 -9.82 -12.84 3.89
N HIS A 125 -8.54 -12.50 3.89
CA HIS A 125 -8.00 -11.25 3.34
C HIS A 125 -8.37 -11.05 1.87
N THR A 126 -8.31 -12.11 1.06
CA THR A 126 -8.71 -12.03 -0.36
C THR A 126 -10.21 -11.77 -0.51
N LYS A 127 -11.04 -12.48 0.23
CA LYS A 127 -12.50 -12.31 0.18
C LYS A 127 -12.92 -10.93 0.68
N GLU A 128 -12.36 -10.49 1.80
CA GLU A 128 -12.59 -9.15 2.35
C GLU A 128 -12.10 -8.08 1.40
N GLY A 129 -10.91 -8.23 0.81
CA GLY A 129 -10.39 -7.30 -0.19
C GLY A 129 -11.30 -7.14 -1.41
N ILE A 130 -11.81 -8.24 -1.97
CA ILE A 130 -12.78 -8.18 -3.07
C ILE A 130 -14.08 -7.50 -2.63
N LYS A 131 -14.59 -7.85 -1.44
CA LYS A 131 -15.80 -7.24 -0.88
C LYS A 131 -15.63 -5.74 -0.65
N ASN A 132 -14.44 -5.33 -0.21
CA ASN A 132 -14.08 -3.97 0.15
C ASN A 132 -13.73 -3.08 -1.05
N GLY A 133 -13.68 -3.65 -2.26
CA GLY A 133 -13.18 -2.92 -3.43
C GLY A 133 -11.67 -2.69 -3.40
N ASP A 134 -10.91 -3.48 -2.65
CA ASP A 134 -9.44 -3.45 -2.62
C ASP A 134 -8.81 -4.43 -3.62
N ILE A 135 -9.61 -5.33 -4.18
CA ILE A 135 -9.17 -6.31 -5.18
C ILE A 135 -10.10 -6.26 -6.39
N TYR A 136 -9.53 -5.91 -7.53
CA TYR A 136 -10.22 -5.88 -8.81
C TYR A 136 -9.76 -7.03 -9.68
N LEU A 137 -10.70 -7.79 -10.23
CA LEU A 137 -10.41 -8.92 -11.10
C LEU A 137 -10.84 -8.59 -12.53
N GLN A 138 -9.93 -8.77 -13.49
CA GLN A 138 -10.25 -8.68 -14.90
C GLN A 138 -9.67 -9.87 -15.67
N HIS A 139 -10.55 -10.50 -16.45
CA HIS A 139 -10.18 -11.53 -17.41
C HIS A 139 -10.08 -10.93 -18.81
N VAL A 140 -9.06 -11.31 -19.56
CA VAL A 140 -8.91 -10.97 -20.98
C VAL A 140 -8.22 -12.12 -21.72
N GLU A 141 -8.50 -12.23 -23.02
CA GLU A 141 -7.68 -13.04 -23.91
C GLU A 141 -6.56 -12.17 -24.48
N LEU A 142 -5.30 -12.49 -24.14
CA LEU A 142 -4.15 -11.79 -24.71
C LEU A 142 -3.97 -12.20 -26.18
N THR A 143 -4.01 -11.19 -27.05
CA THR A 143 -3.70 -11.25 -28.47
C THR A 143 -2.57 -10.28 -28.80
N ALA A 144 -1.97 -10.42 -29.98
CA ALA A 144 -0.95 -9.48 -30.46
C ALA A 144 -1.48 -8.03 -30.46
N GLY A 145 -0.75 -7.10 -29.83
CA GLY A 145 -1.07 -5.68 -29.75
C GLY A 145 -1.29 -5.17 -28.32
N LYS A 146 -1.85 -3.95 -28.21
CA LYS A 146 -2.16 -3.29 -26.95
C LYS A 146 -3.55 -3.68 -26.45
N ILE A 147 -3.62 -4.04 -25.17
CA ILE A 147 -4.83 -4.40 -24.44
C ILE A 147 -4.90 -3.54 -23.19
N THR A 148 -6.03 -2.86 -22.99
CA THR A 148 -6.27 -2.06 -21.79
C THR A 148 -7.19 -2.83 -20.85
N LEU A 149 -6.76 -3.03 -19.61
CA LEU A 149 -7.57 -3.60 -18.54
C LEU A 149 -8.11 -2.48 -17.65
N ASP A 150 -9.16 -1.80 -18.15
CA ASP A 150 -9.74 -0.60 -17.52
C ASP A 150 -10.15 -0.81 -16.05
N LYS A 151 -10.61 -2.02 -15.66
CA LYS A 151 -11.07 -2.29 -14.29
C LYS A 151 -9.92 -2.34 -13.28
N ILE A 152 -8.69 -2.56 -13.74
CA ILE A 152 -7.51 -2.70 -12.89
C ILE A 152 -6.45 -1.63 -13.20
N ASP A 153 -6.74 -0.68 -14.09
CA ASP A 153 -5.82 0.36 -14.56
C ASP A 153 -4.43 -0.19 -14.97
N LEU A 154 -4.44 -1.22 -15.83
CA LEU A 154 -3.24 -1.86 -16.35
C LEU A 154 -3.33 -1.92 -17.88
N ASP A 155 -2.35 -1.36 -18.59
CA ASP A 155 -2.19 -1.65 -20.02
C ASP A 155 -1.19 -2.79 -20.19
N VAL A 156 -1.48 -3.72 -21.10
CA VAL A 156 -0.58 -4.80 -21.51
C VAL A 156 -0.37 -4.72 -23.01
N GLU A 157 0.88 -4.59 -23.43
CA GLU A 157 1.28 -4.56 -24.82
C GLU A 157 2.14 -5.79 -25.13
N THR A 158 1.66 -6.60 -26.07
CA THR A 158 2.36 -7.80 -26.53
C THR A 158 3.12 -7.50 -27.82
N SER A 159 4.29 -8.12 -27.98
CA SER A 159 5.10 -7.93 -29.18
C SER A 159 4.42 -8.51 -30.43
N LYS A 160 4.81 -8.04 -31.62
CA LYS A 160 4.30 -8.59 -32.90
C LYS A 160 4.70 -10.06 -33.14
N SER A 161 5.72 -10.55 -32.44
CA SER A 161 6.14 -11.96 -32.47
C SER A 161 5.41 -12.82 -31.44
N PHE A 162 4.53 -12.24 -30.63
CA PHE A 162 3.71 -12.97 -29.68
C PHE A 162 2.80 -13.94 -30.44
N SER A 163 2.99 -15.23 -30.18
CA SER A 163 2.29 -16.31 -30.88
C SER A 163 0.76 -16.19 -30.70
N PRO A 164 -0.05 -16.33 -31.77
CA PRO A 164 -1.47 -15.98 -31.76
C PRO A 164 -2.37 -17.00 -31.04
N LYS A 165 -1.84 -17.83 -30.14
CA LYS A 165 -2.71 -18.63 -29.26
C LYS A 165 -3.28 -17.68 -28.22
N ALA A 166 -4.56 -17.33 -28.37
CA ALA A 166 -5.34 -16.57 -27.40
C ALA A 166 -5.07 -17.12 -26.00
N LEU A 167 -4.38 -16.33 -25.20
CA LEU A 167 -3.95 -16.73 -23.88
C LEU A 167 -4.91 -16.12 -22.87
N SER A 168 -5.62 -16.98 -22.15
CA SER A 168 -6.46 -16.55 -21.05
C SER A 168 -5.56 -15.93 -19.98
N PHE A 169 -5.76 -14.64 -19.74
CA PHE A 169 -5.03 -13.84 -18.78
C PHE A 169 -6.04 -13.33 -17.75
N LEU A 170 -5.97 -13.91 -16.55
CA LEU A 170 -6.79 -13.50 -15.43
C LEU A 170 -5.90 -12.71 -14.47
N CYS A 171 -6.10 -11.40 -14.39
CA CYS A 171 -5.29 -10.50 -13.59
C CYS A 171 -6.13 -9.87 -12.50
N ARG A 172 -5.50 -9.63 -11.34
CA ARG A 172 -6.07 -8.81 -10.29
C ARG A 172 -5.11 -7.73 -9.82
N ARG A 173 -5.66 -6.54 -9.60
CA ARG A 173 -5.01 -5.46 -8.84
C ARG A 173 -5.33 -5.70 -7.38
N VAL A 174 -4.32 -5.72 -6.52
CA VAL A 174 -4.42 -6.04 -5.10
C VAL A 174 -3.49 -5.13 -4.30
N ARG A 175 -3.88 -4.75 -3.09
CA ARG A 175 -2.90 -4.17 -2.17
C ARG A 175 -1.85 -5.22 -1.81
N PRO A 176 -0.56 -4.87 -1.72
CA PRO A 176 0.48 -5.86 -1.40
C PRO A 176 0.19 -6.68 -0.14
N GLU A 177 -0.49 -6.13 0.87
CA GLU A 177 -0.83 -6.86 2.11
C GLU A 177 -1.82 -8.00 1.92
N TYR A 178 -2.67 -7.91 0.88
CA TYR A 178 -3.64 -8.95 0.53
C TYR A 178 -3.11 -9.91 -0.54
N SER A 179 -1.87 -9.71 -0.98
CA SER A 179 -1.17 -10.60 -1.92
C SER A 179 -1.08 -12.02 -1.36
N THR A 180 -1.20 -12.99 -2.26
CA THR A 180 -0.89 -14.40 -1.96
C THR A 180 0.61 -14.70 -2.03
N HIS A 181 1.38 -13.76 -2.57
CA HIS A 181 2.84 -13.80 -2.69
C HIS A 181 3.46 -12.82 -1.70
N ALA A 182 4.06 -13.33 -0.63
CA ALA A 182 4.65 -12.50 0.43
C ALA A 182 5.93 -11.78 -0.03
N GLU A 183 6.57 -12.28 -1.09
CA GLU A 183 7.83 -11.76 -1.64
C GLU A 183 7.70 -10.34 -2.19
N ILE A 184 6.49 -9.94 -2.63
CA ILE A 184 6.23 -8.59 -3.15
C ILE A 184 5.91 -7.57 -2.06
N LEU A 185 5.83 -7.97 -0.79
CA LEU A 185 5.60 -7.02 0.29
C LEU A 185 6.76 -6.02 0.39
N PRO A 186 6.49 -4.70 0.41
CA PRO A 186 7.53 -3.70 0.62
C PRO A 186 8.21 -3.89 1.97
N SER A 187 9.54 -3.80 1.97
CA SER A 187 10.34 -3.63 3.19
C SER A 187 10.12 -2.23 3.78
N GLU A 188 10.60 -2.00 5.00
CA GLU A 188 10.44 -0.71 5.69
C GLU A 188 11.05 0.46 4.89
N LYS A 189 12.20 0.23 4.25
CA LYS A 189 12.88 1.24 3.42
C LYS A 189 12.23 1.45 2.05
N GLU A 190 11.44 0.50 1.54
CA GLU A 190 10.84 0.57 0.20
C GLU A 190 9.52 1.35 0.23
N THR A 191 9.40 2.44 -0.51
CA THR A 191 8.15 3.18 -0.69
C THR A 191 7.29 2.49 -1.75
N LEU A 192 6.05 2.15 -1.40
CA LEU A 192 5.10 1.59 -2.37
C LEU A 192 4.59 2.72 -3.28
N ILE A 193 4.81 2.60 -4.59
CA ILE A 193 4.38 3.62 -5.56
C ILE A 193 3.34 3.12 -6.58
N SER A 194 2.94 1.85 -6.51
CA SER A 194 1.82 1.27 -7.26
C SER A 194 1.07 0.23 -6.43
N ASP A 195 -0.15 -0.13 -6.82
CA ASP A 195 -0.75 -1.37 -6.33
C ASP A 195 0.04 -2.59 -6.85
N ALA A 196 -0.15 -3.74 -6.21
CA ALA A 196 0.39 -4.99 -6.70
C ALA A 196 -0.54 -5.61 -7.76
N PHE A 197 0.07 -6.30 -8.71
CA PHE A 197 -0.64 -7.05 -9.73
C PHE A 197 -0.30 -8.51 -9.61
N GLU A 198 -1.32 -9.37 -9.57
CA GLU A 198 -1.16 -10.81 -9.61
C GLU A 198 -1.96 -11.37 -10.78
N TYR A 199 -1.42 -12.35 -11.49
CA TYR A 199 -2.10 -12.92 -12.64
C TYR A 199 -1.90 -14.42 -12.79
N MET A 200 -2.83 -15.03 -13.51
CA MET A 200 -2.78 -16.42 -13.95
C MET A 200 -2.98 -16.52 -15.44
N ILE A 201 -2.18 -17.39 -16.06
CA ILE A 201 -2.20 -17.67 -17.50
C ILE A 201 -2.64 -19.11 -17.79
N SER A 202 -3.32 -19.36 -18.91
CA SER A 202 -3.79 -20.70 -19.30
C SER A 202 -2.69 -21.69 -19.67
N THR A 203 -1.50 -21.22 -20.08
CA THR A 203 -0.46 -22.11 -20.58
C THR A 203 0.90 -21.83 -19.93
N ALA A 204 1.57 -22.88 -19.43
CA ALA A 204 2.88 -22.78 -18.80
C ALA A 204 4.05 -22.51 -19.79
N HIS A 205 3.80 -22.49 -21.09
CA HIS A 205 4.83 -22.37 -22.14
C HIS A 205 4.59 -21.15 -23.03
N VAL A 206 4.45 -19.98 -22.40
CA VAL A 206 4.52 -18.70 -23.13
C VAL A 206 5.99 -18.33 -23.24
N GLN A 207 6.48 -18.24 -24.46
CA GLN A 207 7.79 -17.65 -24.74
C GLN A 207 7.55 -16.20 -25.17
N GLY A 208 7.93 -15.25 -24.33
CA GLY A 208 7.89 -13.82 -24.67
C GLY A 208 7.79 -12.92 -23.44
N THR A 209 8.44 -11.77 -23.53
CA THR A 209 8.21 -10.65 -22.61
C THR A 209 7.00 -9.85 -23.11
N VAL A 210 6.17 -9.39 -22.20
CA VAL A 210 5.12 -8.39 -22.48
C VAL A 210 5.50 -7.09 -21.81
N GLU A 211 5.18 -5.97 -22.43
CA GLU A 211 5.32 -4.67 -21.79
C GLU A 211 4.02 -4.39 -21.03
N VAL A 212 4.12 -4.12 -19.73
CA VAL A 212 3.01 -3.67 -18.91
C VAL A 212 3.20 -2.20 -18.58
N CYS A 213 2.11 -1.43 -18.65
CA CYS A 213 2.10 -0.02 -18.29
C CYS A 213 1.30 0.12 -16.99
N VAL A 214 1.98 0.53 -15.93
CA VAL A 214 1.45 0.66 -14.58
C VAL A 214 1.31 2.12 -14.24
N THR A 215 0.15 2.51 -13.72
CA THR A 215 -0.05 3.84 -13.13
C THR A 215 0.61 3.90 -11.76
N LEU A 216 1.45 4.92 -11.55
CA LEU A 216 2.10 5.22 -10.28
C LEU A 216 1.33 6.29 -9.52
N TYR A 217 1.26 6.17 -8.20
CA TYR A 217 0.59 7.13 -7.33
C TYR A 217 1.48 8.33 -6.95
N SER A 218 2.79 8.18 -7.03
CA SER A 218 3.77 9.23 -6.76
C SER A 218 4.86 9.26 -7.83
N TYR A 219 5.46 10.43 -8.03
CA TYR A 219 6.68 10.55 -8.81
C TYR A 219 7.85 10.10 -7.93
N PRO A 220 8.83 9.36 -8.48
CA PRO A 220 10.10 9.20 -7.81
C PRO A 220 10.80 10.55 -7.75
N GLU A 221 11.11 11.03 -6.55
CA GLU A 221 11.91 12.24 -6.37
C GLU A 221 13.30 12.08 -7.03
N PRO A 222 14.03 13.16 -7.34
CA PRO A 222 15.37 13.08 -7.91
C PRO A 222 16.37 12.24 -7.10
N HIS A 223 16.12 12.10 -5.79
CA HIS A 223 16.89 11.30 -4.85
C HIS A 223 16.36 9.87 -4.68
N GLU A 224 15.43 9.41 -5.53
CA GLU A 224 14.86 8.07 -5.47
C GLU A 224 15.04 7.31 -6.79
N ASP A 225 15.36 6.02 -6.67
CA ASP A 225 15.36 5.09 -7.79
C ASP A 225 14.11 4.22 -7.73
N VAL A 226 13.56 3.89 -8.90
CA VAL A 226 12.42 2.98 -9.02
C VAL A 226 12.90 1.54 -9.16
N TYR A 227 12.21 0.62 -8.50
CA TYR A 227 12.49 -0.80 -8.54
C TYR A 227 11.23 -1.63 -8.82
N LEU A 228 11.45 -2.75 -9.51
CA LEU A 228 10.45 -3.79 -9.72
C LEU A 228 10.66 -4.91 -8.69
N LYS A 229 9.62 -5.25 -7.93
CA LYS A 229 9.60 -6.42 -7.05
C LYS A 229 8.67 -7.49 -7.61
N THR A 230 9.03 -8.76 -7.50
CA THR A 230 8.25 -9.89 -8.09
C THR A 230 8.17 -11.08 -7.15
N ASP A 231 7.25 -12.01 -7.40
CA ASP A 231 7.15 -13.28 -6.66
C ASP A 231 8.42 -14.16 -6.69
N LYS A 232 9.40 -13.82 -7.53
CA LYS A 232 10.63 -14.60 -7.71
C LYS A 232 11.79 -14.16 -6.82
N GLY A 233 11.66 -13.04 -6.11
CA GLY A 233 12.75 -12.55 -5.26
C GLY A 233 12.27 -11.55 -4.24
N THR A 234 12.85 -11.62 -3.04
CA THR A 234 12.55 -10.69 -1.94
C THR A 234 13.24 -9.33 -2.10
N LYS A 235 14.19 -9.21 -3.03
CA LYS A 235 14.90 -7.96 -3.34
C LYS A 235 14.33 -7.34 -4.60
N ALA A 236 13.98 -6.06 -4.53
CA ALA A 236 13.57 -5.29 -5.68
C ALA A 236 14.75 -5.14 -6.66
N GLN A 237 14.47 -5.18 -7.97
CA GLN A 237 15.48 -5.07 -9.02
C GLN A 237 15.45 -3.66 -9.61
N PRO A 238 16.61 -2.97 -9.69
CA PRO A 238 16.66 -1.62 -10.21
C PRO A 238 16.24 -1.62 -11.67
N ILE A 239 15.38 -0.66 -12.00
CA ILE A 239 14.75 -0.58 -13.30
C ILE A 239 15.75 -0.28 -14.44
N ASP A 240 16.83 0.45 -14.14
CA ASP A 240 17.88 0.77 -15.12
C ASP A 240 18.88 -0.36 -15.38
N LYS A 241 19.04 -1.29 -14.42
CA LYS A 241 19.96 -2.44 -14.54
C LYS A 241 19.24 -3.73 -14.92
N ALA A 242 17.94 -3.84 -14.63
CA ALA A 242 17.07 -4.80 -15.26
C ALA A 242 16.89 -4.36 -16.72
N SER A 243 17.00 -5.27 -17.67
CA SER A 243 16.82 -5.02 -19.11
C SER A 243 15.36 -4.71 -19.48
N ALA A 244 14.63 -4.01 -18.61
CA ALA A 244 13.19 -4.13 -18.45
C ALA A 244 12.40 -2.84 -18.65
N ILE A 245 12.98 -1.63 -18.70
CA ILE A 245 12.19 -0.40 -18.90
C ILE A 245 12.69 0.47 -20.05
N THR A 246 11.70 1.06 -20.72
CA THR A 246 11.84 1.94 -21.88
C THR A 246 11.54 3.42 -21.53
N LYS A 247 10.69 3.74 -20.53
CA LYS A 247 10.34 5.14 -20.13
C LYS A 247 9.40 5.26 -18.89
N ILE A 248 9.54 6.32 -18.09
CA ILE A 248 8.49 6.86 -17.19
C ILE A 248 7.91 8.11 -17.84
N GLU A 249 6.59 8.24 -17.92
CA GLU A 249 5.91 9.37 -18.56
C GLU A 249 4.84 9.99 -17.64
N GLU A 250 4.78 11.31 -17.58
CA GLU A 250 3.72 12.05 -16.90
C GLU A 250 2.40 11.95 -17.68
N ILE A 251 1.30 11.68 -16.97
CA ILE A 251 -0.05 11.75 -17.54
C ILE A 251 -0.45 13.22 -17.63
N LYS A 252 -0.53 13.78 -18.85
CA LYS A 252 -0.89 15.19 -19.07
C LYS A 252 -2.12 15.61 -18.26
N GLY A 253 -1.93 16.59 -17.37
CA GLY A 253 -3.01 17.22 -16.60
C GLY A 253 -3.44 16.45 -15.35
N GLN A 254 -2.69 15.45 -14.89
CA GLN A 254 -2.89 14.76 -13.62
C GLN A 254 -1.53 14.56 -12.91
N PRO A 255 -1.47 14.60 -11.56
CA PRO A 255 -0.28 14.24 -10.80
C PRO A 255 -0.13 12.71 -10.73
N LYS A 256 -0.08 12.06 -11.90
CA LYS A 256 0.02 10.61 -12.04
C LYS A 256 1.03 10.29 -13.13
N TRP A 257 1.77 9.21 -12.93
CA TRP A 257 2.81 8.78 -13.86
C TRP A 257 2.52 7.38 -14.37
N LYS A 258 3.00 7.06 -15.56
CA LYS A 258 2.96 5.71 -16.11
C LYS A 258 4.37 5.15 -16.23
N CYS A 259 4.57 3.96 -15.68
CA CYS A 259 5.81 3.22 -15.77
C CYS A 259 5.62 2.01 -16.69
N ARG A 260 6.48 1.88 -17.71
CA ARG A 260 6.46 0.75 -18.65
C ARG A 260 7.50 -0.30 -18.28
N VAL A 261 7.07 -1.51 -17.98
CA VAL A 261 7.92 -2.60 -17.51
C VAL A 261 7.78 -3.81 -18.42
N ASN A 262 8.90 -4.41 -18.85
CA ASN A 262 8.92 -5.68 -19.56
C ASN A 262 8.91 -6.83 -18.55
N LEU A 263 7.89 -7.68 -18.64
CA LEU A 263 7.71 -8.83 -17.77
C LEU A 263 7.71 -10.13 -18.57
N ASP A 264 8.46 -11.12 -18.08
CA ASP A 264 8.32 -12.50 -18.52
C ASP A 264 7.14 -13.14 -17.78
N ILE A 265 5.94 -13.05 -18.37
CA ILE A 265 4.70 -13.56 -17.79
C ILE A 265 4.67 -15.08 -17.64
N GLY A 266 5.60 -15.81 -18.27
CA GLY A 266 5.78 -17.25 -18.05
C GLY A 266 6.54 -17.57 -16.76
N LYS A 267 7.32 -16.61 -16.24
CA LYS A 267 8.11 -16.77 -15.02
C LYS A 267 7.49 -16.04 -13.84
N VAL A 268 7.14 -14.78 -14.01
CA VAL A 268 6.57 -13.94 -12.96
C VAL A 268 5.08 -14.25 -12.83
N LYS A 269 4.55 -14.21 -11.60
CA LYS A 269 3.13 -14.37 -11.27
C LYS A 269 2.56 -13.15 -10.56
N SER A 270 3.42 -12.39 -9.88
CA SER A 270 3.04 -11.13 -9.27
C SER A 270 4.16 -10.12 -9.29
N PHE A 271 3.81 -8.85 -9.31
CA PHE A 271 4.77 -7.75 -9.26
C PHE A 271 4.19 -6.48 -8.65
N VAL A 272 5.08 -5.58 -8.23
CA VAL A 272 4.75 -4.27 -7.68
C VAL A 272 5.90 -3.30 -7.92
N MET A 273 5.59 -2.01 -7.98
CA MET A 273 6.56 -0.93 -8.12
C MET A 273 6.85 -0.30 -6.76
N VAL A 274 8.13 -0.17 -6.44
CA VAL A 274 8.58 0.50 -5.22
C VAL A 274 9.68 1.52 -5.54
N THR A 275 9.84 2.53 -4.72
CA THR A 275 11.05 3.39 -4.73
C THR A 275 11.92 3.11 -3.53
N LEU A 276 13.21 3.33 -3.71
CA LEU A 276 14.23 3.35 -2.68
C LEU A 276 15.05 4.62 -2.84
N PRO A 277 15.58 5.18 -1.74
CA PRO A 277 16.58 6.25 -1.83
C PRO A 277 17.72 5.83 -2.77
N LYS A 278 18.12 6.75 -3.65
CA LYS A 278 19.24 6.57 -4.56
C LYS A 278 20.52 6.54 -3.74
N ILE A 279 21.30 5.47 -3.93
CA ILE A 279 22.60 5.29 -3.28
C ILE A 279 23.69 5.53 -4.32
N GLU A 280 24.48 6.58 -4.13
CA GLU A 280 25.63 6.88 -4.97
C GLU A 280 26.88 6.21 -4.41
N GLU A 281 27.54 5.37 -5.20
CA GLU A 281 28.73 4.62 -4.79
C GLU A 281 30.00 5.21 -5.42
N PHE A 282 30.89 5.72 -4.58
CA PHE A 282 32.14 6.33 -4.97
C PHE A 282 33.31 5.38 -4.68
N PRO A 283 34.00 4.85 -5.70
CA PRO A 283 35.13 3.95 -5.50
C PRO A 283 36.35 4.73 -4.99
N VAL A 284 36.85 4.37 -3.80
CA VAL A 284 37.97 5.05 -3.15
C VAL A 284 39.17 4.12 -3.03
N GLY A 285 40.32 4.59 -3.51
CA GLY A 285 41.60 3.90 -3.35
C GLY A 285 42.51 4.53 -2.29
N THR A 286 43.66 3.91 -2.04
CA THR A 286 44.69 4.47 -1.14
C THR A 286 45.29 5.79 -1.61
N LYS A 287 45.04 6.18 -2.86
CA LYS A 287 45.42 7.48 -3.42
C LYS A 287 44.46 8.62 -3.06
N GLY A 288 43.33 8.32 -2.41
CA GLY A 288 42.26 9.30 -2.22
C GLY A 288 41.46 9.53 -3.51
N GLY A 289 40.65 10.58 -3.54
CA GLY A 289 39.79 10.95 -4.67
C GLY A 289 38.95 12.17 -4.37
N SER A 290 38.37 12.78 -5.41
CA SER A 290 37.37 13.83 -5.32
C SER A 290 36.16 13.37 -6.11
N PHE A 291 35.00 13.39 -5.47
CA PHE A 291 33.76 12.85 -5.99
C PHE A 291 32.67 13.91 -5.87
N VAL A 292 31.79 13.96 -6.85
CA VAL A 292 30.69 14.91 -6.96
C VAL A 292 29.42 14.09 -7.12
N SER A 293 28.35 14.45 -6.38
CA SER A 293 27.06 13.80 -6.54
C SER A 293 26.50 14.02 -7.94
N GLU A 294 25.91 12.97 -8.51
CA GLU A 294 25.16 13.00 -9.76
C GLU A 294 23.81 13.70 -9.62
N VAL A 295 23.24 13.73 -8.41
CA VAL A 295 21.93 14.34 -8.15
C VAL A 295 22.07 15.84 -7.88
N ASP A 296 23.06 16.23 -7.06
CA ASP A 296 23.35 17.62 -6.75
C ASP A 296 24.87 17.91 -6.80
N PRO A 297 25.35 18.62 -7.85
CA PRO A 297 26.78 18.92 -8.02
C PRO A 297 27.43 19.78 -6.91
N THR A 298 26.62 20.40 -6.03
CA THR A 298 27.14 21.13 -4.87
C THR A 298 27.65 20.18 -3.77
N ILE A 299 27.18 18.94 -3.76
CA ILE A 299 27.61 17.90 -2.83
C ILE A 299 28.92 17.29 -3.34
N GLN A 300 29.97 17.35 -2.51
CA GLN A 300 31.29 16.84 -2.87
C GLN A 300 31.95 16.10 -1.72
N ILE A 301 32.58 14.96 -2.03
CA ILE A 301 33.38 14.18 -1.08
C ILE A 301 34.81 14.16 -1.56
N GLU A 302 35.73 14.70 -0.77
CA GLU A 302 37.16 14.65 -1.02
C GLU A 302 37.87 13.78 0.01
N VAL A 303 38.53 12.74 -0.46
CA VAL A 303 39.31 11.82 0.37
C VAL A 303 40.79 12.08 0.14
N GLN A 304 41.52 12.39 1.22
CA GLN A 304 42.97 12.55 1.16
C GLN A 304 43.68 11.20 0.93
N PRO A 305 44.88 11.21 0.32
CA PRO A 305 45.68 10.00 0.17
C PRO A 305 45.95 9.31 1.51
N LYS A 306 45.91 7.98 1.52
CA LYS A 306 46.14 7.12 2.70
C LYS A 306 45.12 7.27 3.83
N THR A 307 44.02 8.00 3.64
CA THR A 307 42.93 8.05 4.61
C THR A 307 42.19 6.74 4.72
N LEU A 308 41.81 6.17 3.56
CA LEU A 308 41.03 4.94 3.49
C LEU A 308 41.82 3.87 2.74
N SER A 309 41.56 2.61 3.10
CA SER A 309 41.97 1.47 2.28
C SER A 309 41.04 1.34 1.06
N ALA A 310 41.44 0.58 0.04
CA ALA A 310 40.62 0.40 -1.17
C ALA A 310 39.22 -0.12 -0.83
N GLY A 311 38.17 0.59 -1.24
CA GLY A 311 36.77 0.28 -0.92
C GLY A 311 35.85 1.28 -1.60
N GLU A 312 34.65 1.48 -1.03
CA GLU A 312 33.63 2.38 -1.57
C GLU A 312 33.07 3.24 -0.43
N ILE A 313 32.74 4.50 -0.77
CA ILE A 313 31.88 5.36 0.04
C ILE A 313 30.53 5.40 -0.65
N SER A 314 29.48 5.09 0.10
CA SER A 314 28.10 5.21 -0.35
C SER A 314 27.50 6.48 0.25
N LEU A 315 26.77 7.24 -0.56
CA LEU A 315 26.03 8.42 -0.14
C LEU A 315 24.55 8.19 -0.43
N GLU A 316 23.73 8.31 0.61
CA GLU A 316 22.27 8.37 0.53
C GLU A 316 21.83 9.76 1.01
N VAL A 317 20.94 10.41 0.26
CA VAL A 317 20.45 11.76 0.57
C VAL A 317 18.95 11.68 0.84
N ALA A 318 18.55 12.02 2.06
CA ALA A 318 17.15 12.21 2.41
C ALA A 318 16.84 13.71 2.42
N PRO A 319 15.86 14.18 1.61
CA PRO A 319 15.51 15.59 1.55
C PRO A 319 15.03 16.12 2.90
N SER A 320 15.30 17.41 3.14
CA SER A 320 14.80 18.13 4.32
C SER A 320 13.28 18.04 4.38
N PRO A 321 12.68 17.78 5.55
CA PRO A 321 11.23 17.64 5.63
C PRO A 321 10.60 19.02 5.55
N VAL A 322 9.35 19.11 5.10
CA VAL A 322 8.55 20.31 5.36
C VAL A 322 8.21 20.33 6.85
N TYR A 323 8.54 21.42 7.55
CA TYR A 323 8.22 21.63 8.96
C TYR A 323 7.83 23.08 9.22
N LYS A 324 7.13 23.32 10.33
CA LYS A 324 6.87 24.67 10.82
C LYS A 324 7.90 25.04 11.85
N GLN A 325 8.33 26.29 11.81
CA GLN A 325 9.29 26.84 12.78
C GLN A 325 8.80 26.77 14.24
N GLU A 326 7.49 26.67 14.45
CA GLU A 326 6.84 26.51 15.75
C GLU A 326 7.10 25.13 16.39
N ASP A 327 7.37 24.10 15.57
CA ASP A 327 7.57 22.72 16.02
C ASP A 327 8.97 22.51 16.61
N PHE A 328 9.94 23.28 16.13
CA PHE A 328 11.33 23.22 16.54
C PHE A 328 11.80 24.62 16.91
N GLN A 329 11.45 25.06 18.11
CA GLN A 329 11.73 26.43 18.56
C GLN A 329 13.21 26.81 18.46
N GLU A 330 14.12 25.84 18.56
CA GLU A 330 15.57 26.06 18.54
C GLU A 330 16.22 25.92 17.16
N VAL A 331 15.54 25.31 16.18
CA VAL A 331 16.04 25.13 14.80
C VAL A 331 15.40 26.19 13.89
N LEU A 332 16.25 27.02 13.27
CA LEU A 332 15.81 28.09 12.37
C LEU A 332 15.66 27.60 10.93
N SER A 333 16.63 26.81 10.45
CA SER A 333 16.66 26.20 9.12
C SER A 333 17.37 24.85 9.17
N VAL A 334 16.98 23.88 8.35
CA VAL A 334 17.60 22.53 8.27
C VAL A 334 17.74 22.10 6.82
N GLY A 335 18.92 21.59 6.46
CA GLY A 335 19.20 21.05 5.14
C GLY A 335 18.86 19.57 5.02
N ASN A 336 19.27 18.96 3.91
CA ASN A 336 19.06 17.53 3.69
C ASN A 336 19.90 16.70 4.69
N PHE A 337 19.47 15.46 4.91
CA PHE A 337 20.21 14.48 5.69
C PHE A 337 21.05 13.63 4.75
N TYR A 338 22.34 13.50 5.06
CA TYR A 338 23.32 12.80 4.25
C TYR A 338 23.85 11.59 5.02
N ASP A 339 23.40 10.39 4.66
CA ASP A 339 23.94 9.15 5.22
C ASP A 339 25.19 8.75 4.42
N VAL A 340 26.36 8.88 5.05
CA VAL A 340 27.65 8.60 4.43
C VAL A 340 28.19 7.30 5.01
N ILE A 341 28.14 6.24 4.22
CA ILE A 341 28.50 4.88 4.64
C ILE A 341 29.81 4.47 3.97
N ASN A 342 30.66 3.73 4.69
CA ASN A 342 31.83 3.08 4.10
C ASN A 342 31.66 1.57 4.05
N SER A 343 31.94 0.97 2.88
CA SER A 343 31.76 -0.47 2.67
C SER A 343 32.64 -1.36 3.56
N LYS A 344 33.73 -0.82 4.11
CA LYS A 344 34.60 -1.50 5.06
C LYS A 344 34.30 -1.20 6.52
N ARG A 345 33.25 -0.43 6.81
CA ARG A 345 32.85 -0.01 8.17
C ARG A 345 34.03 0.51 8.98
N VAL A 346 34.83 1.37 8.38
CA VAL A 346 35.94 2.02 9.08
C VAL A 346 35.35 2.94 10.15
N GLU A 347 35.52 2.60 11.43
CA GLU A 347 34.86 3.33 12.52
C GLU A 347 35.42 4.74 12.75
N ARG A 348 36.68 5.00 12.40
CA ARG A 348 37.33 6.31 12.64
C ARG A 348 38.20 6.78 11.50
N ILE A 349 38.01 8.05 11.14
CA ILE A 349 38.74 8.79 10.13
C ILE A 349 39.62 9.82 10.86
N HIS A 350 40.87 9.96 10.43
CA HIS A 350 41.71 11.01 10.99
C HIS A 350 41.20 12.39 10.54
N LYS A 351 41.27 13.41 11.41
CA LYS A 351 40.80 14.76 11.10
C LYS A 351 41.45 15.30 9.82
N GLY A 352 40.64 15.85 8.92
CA GLY A 352 41.03 16.33 7.59
C GLY A 352 41.17 15.24 6.53
N GLY A 353 40.99 13.96 6.90
CA GLY A 353 41.17 12.83 5.99
C GLY A 353 40.07 12.71 4.95
N VAL A 354 38.83 13.06 5.31
CA VAL A 354 37.70 13.20 4.39
C VAL A 354 37.06 14.57 4.61
N ARG A 355 36.93 15.36 3.54
CA ARG A 355 36.16 16.59 3.52
C ARG A 355 34.85 16.33 2.82
N PHE A 356 33.76 16.77 3.43
CA PHE A 356 32.42 16.64 2.89
C PHE A 356 31.81 18.03 2.74
N THR A 357 31.52 18.40 1.50
CA THR A 357 30.87 19.65 1.13
C THR A 357 29.39 19.38 0.95
N MET A 358 28.55 20.17 1.61
CA MET A 358 27.09 20.09 1.57
C MET A 358 26.51 21.49 1.28
N PRO A 359 25.38 21.61 0.59
CA PRO A 359 24.64 22.87 0.51
C PRO A 359 24.19 23.34 1.89
N VAL A 360 24.05 24.65 2.06
CA VAL A 360 23.35 25.23 3.22
C VAL A 360 21.86 24.87 3.19
N PRO A 361 21.15 24.93 4.34
CA PRO A 361 19.70 24.89 4.34
C PRO A 361 19.11 25.89 3.34
N GLU A 362 18.08 25.51 2.59
CA GLU A 362 17.47 26.39 1.56
C GLU A 362 16.97 27.72 2.16
N ASP A 363 16.38 27.64 3.37
CA ASP A 363 15.85 28.79 4.12
C ASP A 363 16.88 29.43 5.07
N TYR A 364 18.18 29.26 4.80
CA TYR A 364 19.23 29.86 5.63
C TYR A 364 19.26 31.39 5.51
N GLU A 365 18.97 32.10 6.61
CA GLU A 365 18.96 33.56 6.66
C GLU A 365 20.20 34.14 7.38
N GLY A 366 20.90 33.34 8.19
CA GLY A 366 22.07 33.78 8.94
C GLY A 366 21.76 34.51 10.25
N ASP A 367 20.56 34.30 10.79
CA ASP A 367 20.09 34.83 12.06
C ASP A 367 20.59 34.02 13.28
N GLY A 368 21.12 32.82 13.05
CA GLY A 368 21.60 31.90 14.07
C GLY A 368 23.06 31.46 13.93
N GLU A 369 23.37 30.35 14.58
CA GLU A 369 24.64 29.64 14.39
C GLU A 369 24.43 28.51 13.38
N LEU A 370 25.13 28.56 12.25
CA LEU A 370 25.20 27.44 11.31
C LEU A 370 26.14 26.36 11.84
N CYS A 371 25.64 25.15 11.97
CA CYS A 371 26.36 23.99 12.47
C CYS A 371 26.04 22.74 11.65
N ILE A 372 26.85 21.69 11.84
CA ILE A 372 26.59 20.38 11.24
C ILE A 372 26.43 19.39 12.39
N MET A 373 25.28 18.73 12.43
CA MET A 373 25.03 17.62 13.33
C MET A 373 25.47 16.31 12.69
N SER A 374 25.90 15.38 13.51
CA SER A 374 26.11 14.00 13.09
C SER A 374 25.37 13.03 14.01
N GLY A 375 24.77 11.98 13.44
CA GLY A 375 23.91 11.05 14.16
C GLY A 375 24.02 9.63 13.64
N GLU A 376 24.15 8.65 14.54
CA GLU A 376 24.08 7.24 14.17
C GLU A 376 22.64 6.71 14.22
N MET A 377 22.24 5.91 13.22
CA MET A 377 21.03 5.10 13.28
C MET A 377 21.38 3.66 13.60
N SER A 378 20.75 3.08 14.62
CA SER A 378 20.92 1.66 14.91
C SER A 378 20.27 0.80 13.83
N SER A 379 20.76 -0.43 13.67
CA SER A 379 20.14 -1.41 12.77
C SER A 379 18.68 -1.76 13.13
N ASP A 380 18.27 -1.46 14.36
CA ASP A 380 16.94 -1.77 14.91
C ASP A 380 16.08 -0.49 15.05
N PHE A 381 16.47 0.61 14.40
CA PHE A 381 15.76 1.88 14.47
C PHE A 381 14.38 1.78 13.79
N ASP A 382 13.32 1.82 14.61
CA ASP A 382 11.93 1.87 14.17
C ASP A 382 11.45 3.33 14.17
N PHE A 383 11.41 3.95 12.98
CA PHE A 383 10.96 5.34 12.81
C PHE A 383 9.49 5.55 13.19
N GLU A 384 8.70 4.50 13.40
CA GLU A 384 7.33 4.60 13.90
C GLU A 384 7.29 4.73 15.43
N ARG A 385 8.34 4.34 16.16
CA ARG A 385 8.40 4.43 17.63
C ARG A 385 9.17 5.64 18.13
N GLU A 386 8.76 6.15 19.28
CA GLU A 386 9.55 7.14 20.03
C GLU A 386 10.75 6.46 20.66
N GLU A 387 11.92 7.05 20.44
CA GLU A 387 13.16 6.67 21.11
C GLU A 387 13.35 7.56 22.35
N ASP A 388 13.92 7.01 23.42
CA ASP A 388 14.13 7.76 24.65
C ASP A 388 15.24 8.81 24.48
N THR A 389 15.09 9.93 25.18
CA THR A 389 16.01 11.08 25.08
C THR A 389 17.45 10.70 25.39
N GLU A 390 17.70 9.80 26.36
CA GLU A 390 19.06 9.42 26.74
C GLU A 390 19.78 8.69 25.61
N THR A 391 19.09 7.78 24.92
CA THR A 391 19.60 7.09 23.72
C THR A 391 19.88 8.08 22.59
N ILE A 392 18.99 9.06 22.36
CA ILE A 392 19.19 10.09 21.31
C ILE A 392 20.47 10.88 21.58
N LEU A 393 20.66 11.35 22.82
CA LEU A 393 21.80 12.19 23.20
C LEU A 393 23.15 11.47 23.09
N GLN A 394 23.15 10.14 23.19
CA GLN A 394 24.35 9.29 23.01
C GLN A 394 24.72 9.10 21.54
N ARG A 395 23.76 9.17 20.62
CA ARG A 395 23.98 8.90 19.19
C ARG A 395 24.24 10.14 18.35
N TRP A 396 23.79 11.30 18.83
CA TRP A 396 23.92 12.56 18.13
C TRP A 396 25.02 13.44 18.74
N GLU A 397 25.76 14.12 17.88
CA GLU A 397 26.80 15.08 18.26
C GLU A 397 26.81 16.29 17.32
N VAL A 398 27.39 17.40 17.80
CA VAL A 398 27.67 18.57 16.96
C VAL A 398 29.05 18.35 16.32
N ALA A 399 29.08 18.01 15.03
CA ALA A 399 30.30 17.67 14.31
C ALA A 399 31.14 18.92 14.02
N GLU A 400 30.50 20.00 13.57
CA GLU A 400 31.16 21.27 13.27
C GLU A 400 30.28 22.47 13.67
N ARG A 401 30.91 23.59 14.00
CA ARG A 401 30.27 24.78 14.58
C ARG A 401 30.71 26.08 13.93
N ASN A 402 29.90 27.12 14.10
CA ASN A 402 30.20 28.49 13.64
C ASN A 402 30.65 28.52 12.18
N LEU A 403 29.99 27.73 11.34
CA LEU A 403 30.35 27.58 9.94
C LEU A 403 30.04 28.87 9.19
N ARG A 404 30.93 29.21 8.27
CA ARG A 404 30.73 30.34 7.36
C ARG A 404 30.52 29.77 5.96
N PRO A 405 29.31 29.89 5.40
CA PRO A 405 29.05 29.32 4.09
C PRO A 405 29.87 30.05 3.02
N THR A 406 30.34 29.30 2.04
CA THR A 406 31.06 29.80 0.87
C THR A 406 30.33 29.31 -0.37
N ASP A 407 29.92 30.21 -1.25
CA ASP A 407 29.16 29.89 -2.46
C ASP A 407 27.93 28.98 -2.21
N GLY A 408 27.22 29.22 -1.10
CA GLY A 408 26.04 28.44 -0.72
C GLY A 408 26.33 27.05 -0.14
N THR A 409 27.58 26.75 0.21
CA THR A 409 27.97 25.45 0.76
C THR A 409 28.71 25.57 2.10
N VAL A 410 28.66 24.50 2.88
CA VAL A 410 29.45 24.28 4.10
C VAL A 410 30.31 23.04 3.97
N VAL A 411 31.43 23.01 4.67
CA VAL A 411 32.39 21.90 4.63
C VAL A 411 32.57 21.32 6.04
N CYS A 412 32.40 20.01 6.15
CA CYS A 412 32.70 19.23 7.35
C CYS A 412 33.95 18.37 7.14
N SER A 413 34.81 18.29 8.15
CA SER A 413 35.85 17.25 8.19
C SER A 413 35.29 16.02 8.91
N LEU A 414 35.01 14.94 8.17
CA LEU A 414 34.43 13.74 8.78
C LEU A 414 35.42 13.08 9.75
N SER A 415 34.94 12.75 10.95
CA SER A 415 35.66 11.98 11.99
C SER A 415 35.28 10.50 11.98
N HIS A 416 34.09 10.17 11.47
CA HIS A 416 33.54 8.83 11.28
C HIS A 416 32.52 8.82 10.14
N PHE A 417 32.00 7.65 9.78
CA PHE A 417 30.95 7.49 8.78
C PHE A 417 29.60 7.40 9.49
N SER A 418 28.68 8.31 9.18
CA SER A 418 27.45 8.54 9.93
C SER A 418 26.50 9.39 9.09
N ILE A 419 25.34 9.73 9.65
CA ILE A 419 24.42 10.70 9.06
C ILE A 419 24.92 12.09 9.43
N TYR A 420 24.88 13.01 8.47
CA TYR A 420 25.25 14.42 8.63
C TYR A 420 24.10 15.31 8.19
N VAL A 421 23.84 16.39 8.93
CA VAL A 421 22.82 17.37 8.55
C VAL A 421 23.31 18.79 8.88
N PRO A 422 23.38 19.70 7.90
CA PRO A 422 23.60 21.11 8.16
C PRO A 422 22.31 21.75 8.68
N LEU A 423 22.39 22.49 9.78
CA LEU A 423 21.26 23.23 10.32
C LEU A 423 21.70 24.54 10.96
N GLU A 424 20.81 25.51 10.92
CA GLU A 424 20.94 26.78 11.63
C GLU A 424 20.14 26.70 12.93
N ARG A 425 20.83 26.94 14.04
CA ARG A 425 20.22 26.92 15.37
C ARG A 425 20.19 28.31 15.99
N ARG A 426 19.22 28.56 16.86
CA ARG A 426 19.19 29.80 17.65
C ARG A 426 20.42 29.90 18.54
N SER A 427 20.92 31.11 18.75
CA SER A 427 22.16 31.33 19.52
C SER A 427 22.08 30.87 20.98
N PHE A 428 20.88 30.72 21.54
CA PHE A 428 20.65 30.27 22.91
C PHE A 428 20.29 28.77 23.01
N ALA A 429 20.18 28.07 21.88
CA ALA A 429 19.86 26.65 21.84
C ALA A 429 20.92 25.82 22.58
N THR A 430 20.49 24.83 23.36
CA THR A 430 21.39 23.85 23.96
C THR A 430 21.73 22.74 22.97
N ASP A 431 22.90 22.12 23.12
CA ASP A 431 23.31 21.00 22.28
C ASP A 431 22.34 19.83 22.40
N ASP A 432 21.89 19.54 23.62
CA ASP A 432 20.98 18.43 23.89
C ASP A 432 19.63 18.62 23.19
N GLN A 433 19.08 19.85 23.19
CA GLN A 433 17.83 20.12 22.48
C GLN A 433 18.01 19.97 20.97
N ILE A 434 19.10 20.49 20.41
CA ILE A 434 19.36 20.40 18.96
C ILE A 434 19.58 18.95 18.50
N LYS A 435 20.20 18.12 19.34
CA LYS A 435 20.31 16.67 19.06
C LYS A 435 18.93 16.01 18.99
N VAL A 436 18.04 16.34 19.91
CA VAL A 436 16.66 15.83 19.94
C VAL A 436 15.88 16.32 18.71
N ASP A 437 16.01 17.60 18.38
CA ASP A 437 15.33 18.20 17.23
C ASP A 437 15.83 17.58 15.91
N ALA A 438 17.15 17.41 15.75
CA ALA A 438 17.73 16.77 14.56
C ALA A 438 17.28 15.31 14.42
N HIS A 439 17.20 14.55 15.53
CA HIS A 439 16.65 13.19 15.53
C HIS A 439 15.18 13.16 15.10
N ASN A 440 14.35 14.04 15.66
CA ASN A 440 12.92 14.10 15.35
C ASN A 440 12.66 14.56 13.91
N LEU A 441 13.46 15.51 13.40
CA LEU A 441 13.46 15.92 12.00
C LEU A 441 13.82 14.76 11.07
N LEU A 442 14.88 14.01 11.38
CA LEU A 442 15.24 12.82 10.60
C LEU A 442 14.12 11.77 10.61
N ARG A 443 13.51 11.52 11.77
CA ARG A 443 12.35 10.63 11.88
C ARG A 443 11.19 11.11 11.01
N ARG A 444 10.96 12.42 10.92
CA ARG A 444 9.95 13.02 10.02
C ARG A 444 10.31 12.82 8.54
N CYS A 445 11.57 13.00 8.13
CA CYS A 445 12.03 12.71 6.76
C CYS A 445 11.77 11.26 6.36
N LEU A 446 12.01 10.32 7.28
CA LEU A 446 11.84 8.89 7.02
C LEU A 446 10.36 8.46 6.96
N ARG A 447 9.42 9.30 7.41
CA ARG A 447 7.99 9.09 7.20
C ARG A 447 7.60 9.57 5.80
N LYS A 448 7.09 8.64 5.00
CA LYS A 448 6.69 8.86 3.59
C LYS A 448 5.55 9.87 3.50
N GLU A 449 5.74 10.89 2.67
CA GLU A 449 4.66 11.81 2.29
C GLU A 449 3.61 11.07 1.45
N CYS A 450 2.36 11.44 1.67
CA CYS A 450 1.22 10.89 0.96
C CYS A 450 0.09 11.92 0.92
N PHE A 451 -0.75 11.80 -0.10
CA PHE A 451 -1.98 12.57 -0.19
C PHE A 451 -3.12 11.72 0.33
N LEU A 452 -3.92 12.27 1.23
CA LEU A 452 -5.12 11.65 1.75
C LEU A 452 -6.35 12.51 1.48
N GLN A 453 -7.45 11.85 1.23
CA GLN A 453 -8.78 12.41 1.33
C GLN A 453 -9.49 11.78 2.51
N PHE A 454 -10.23 12.60 3.25
CA PHE A 454 -11.09 12.14 4.30
C PHE A 454 -12.52 12.19 3.79
N PHE A 455 -13.32 11.21 4.18
CA PHE A 455 -14.74 11.27 3.94
C PHE A 455 -15.57 10.84 5.13
N CYS A 456 -16.78 11.38 5.23
CA CYS A 456 -17.77 10.98 6.21
C CYS A 456 -19.03 10.47 5.53
N LEU A 457 -19.44 9.24 5.81
CA LEU A 457 -20.71 8.69 5.35
C LEU A 457 -21.59 8.32 6.52
N ILE A 458 -22.90 8.36 6.31
CA ILE A 458 -23.89 8.17 7.38
C ILE A 458 -24.85 7.05 6.98
N ARG A 459 -25.34 6.30 7.95
CA ARG A 459 -26.42 5.32 7.80
C ARG A 459 -27.37 5.42 8.98
N LEU A 460 -28.66 5.41 8.73
CA LEU A 460 -29.66 5.25 9.79
C LEU A 460 -29.93 3.76 9.99
N ASP A 461 -29.55 3.22 11.15
CA ASP A 461 -29.85 1.84 11.53
C ASP A 461 -30.64 1.84 12.84
N SER A 462 -31.85 1.27 12.80
CA SER A 462 -32.69 1.08 13.99
C SER A 462 -32.93 2.36 14.81
N GLY A 463 -33.02 3.52 14.15
CA GLY A 463 -33.24 4.83 14.78
C GLY A 463 -31.97 5.50 15.33
N ILE A 464 -30.79 4.92 15.13
CA ILE A 464 -29.49 5.48 15.52
C ILE A 464 -28.71 5.82 14.25
N TYR A 465 -28.18 7.04 14.17
CA TYR A 465 -27.28 7.41 13.08
C TYR A 465 -25.91 6.81 13.33
N GLN A 466 -25.44 5.99 12.41
CA GLN A 466 -24.07 5.52 12.35
C GLN A 466 -23.30 6.37 11.35
N ALA A 467 -22.16 6.94 11.75
CA ALA A 467 -21.23 7.59 10.85
C ALA A 467 -19.97 6.74 10.69
N VAL A 468 -19.39 6.74 9.50
CA VAL A 468 -18.03 6.26 9.24
C VAL A 468 -17.19 7.45 8.79
N ILE A 469 -16.00 7.59 9.37
CA ILE A 469 -14.98 8.54 8.91
C ILE A 469 -13.78 7.71 8.50
N GLU A 470 -13.34 7.85 7.25
CA GLU A 470 -12.20 7.12 6.69
C GLU A 470 -11.22 8.12 6.07
N CYS A 471 -9.92 7.89 6.29
CA CYS A 471 -8.85 8.54 5.55
C CYS A 471 -8.29 7.55 4.52
N ILE A 472 -8.19 7.99 3.28
CA ILE A 472 -7.85 7.12 2.15
C ILE A 472 -7.05 7.88 1.12
N SER A 473 -6.20 7.17 0.37
CA SER A 473 -5.50 7.76 -0.76
C SER A 473 -6.50 8.09 -1.90
N PRO A 474 -6.35 9.22 -2.62
CA PRO A 474 -7.30 9.68 -3.64
C PRO A 474 -7.58 8.67 -4.75
N ASP A 475 -6.58 7.87 -5.11
CA ASP A 475 -6.69 6.82 -6.12
C ASP A 475 -7.66 5.69 -5.73
N LYS A 476 -7.93 5.51 -4.43
CA LYS A 476 -8.81 4.46 -3.89
C LYS A 476 -10.19 4.97 -3.48
N LEU A 477 -10.41 6.28 -3.56
CA LEU A 477 -11.63 6.91 -3.05
C LEU A 477 -12.90 6.38 -3.73
N ALA A 478 -12.95 6.37 -5.07
CA ALA A 478 -14.16 6.03 -5.81
C ALA A 478 -14.65 4.61 -5.47
N ASP A 479 -13.72 3.67 -5.55
CA ASP A 479 -13.86 2.26 -5.22
C ASP A 479 -14.35 2.05 -3.78
N ARG A 480 -13.79 2.80 -2.83
CA ARG A 480 -14.15 2.70 -1.42
C ARG A 480 -15.53 3.30 -1.13
N LEU A 481 -15.89 4.39 -1.81
CA LEU A 481 -17.23 4.97 -1.70
C LEU A 481 -18.29 3.98 -2.20
N ASP A 482 -18.06 3.34 -3.35
CA ASP A 482 -18.97 2.33 -3.91
C ASP A 482 -19.24 1.19 -2.92
N TYR A 483 -18.20 0.74 -2.20
CA TYR A 483 -18.36 -0.24 -1.13
C TYR A 483 -19.32 0.24 -0.03
N TRP A 484 -19.06 1.40 0.57
CA TRP A 484 -19.88 1.90 1.67
C TRP A 484 -21.32 2.15 1.25
N LEU A 485 -21.52 2.69 0.04
CA LEU A 485 -22.82 2.88 -0.56
C LEU A 485 -23.57 1.55 -0.74
N SER A 486 -22.86 0.48 -1.15
CA SER A 486 -23.45 -0.85 -1.33
C SER A 486 -24.01 -1.47 -0.04
N ILE A 487 -23.46 -1.10 1.13
CA ILE A 487 -23.90 -1.58 2.44
C ILE A 487 -24.81 -0.57 3.18
N GLY A 488 -25.37 0.37 2.43
CA GLY A 488 -26.46 1.25 2.87
C GLY A 488 -26.02 2.53 3.57
N PHE A 489 -24.73 2.90 3.51
CA PHE A 489 -24.32 4.25 3.85
C PHE A 489 -24.70 5.21 2.73
N ILE A 490 -24.88 6.47 3.08
CA ILE A 490 -25.25 7.54 2.15
C ILE A 490 -24.22 8.66 2.19
N GLN A 491 -23.94 9.18 1.00
CA GLN A 491 -23.11 10.35 0.79
C GLN A 491 -24.00 11.60 0.68
N LYS A 492 -23.82 12.58 1.56
CA LYS A 492 -24.55 13.87 1.53
C LYS A 492 -23.53 15.01 1.49
N SER A 493 -23.79 16.02 0.66
CA SER A 493 -23.07 17.30 0.46
C SER A 493 -21.63 17.44 1.03
N LYS A 494 -20.64 17.67 0.16
CA LYS A 494 -19.24 18.05 0.51
C LYS A 494 -18.60 17.22 1.63
N CYS A 495 -18.96 15.95 1.73
CA CYS A 495 -18.46 15.04 2.77
C CYS A 495 -17.15 14.36 2.40
N ILE A 496 -16.47 14.82 1.34
CA ILE A 496 -15.15 14.38 0.90
C ILE A 496 -14.27 15.63 0.87
N THR A 497 -13.08 15.54 1.44
CA THR A 497 -12.14 16.65 1.47
C THR A 497 -11.39 16.79 0.15
N ALA A 498 -10.71 17.92 -0.04
CA ALA A 498 -9.64 17.99 -1.03
C ALA A 498 -8.48 17.06 -0.63
N ASP A 499 -7.50 16.90 -1.52
CA ASP A 499 -6.26 16.19 -1.22
C ASP A 499 -5.53 16.93 -0.11
N ILE A 500 -5.20 16.20 0.95
CA ILE A 500 -4.48 16.68 2.12
C ILE A 500 -3.13 16.02 2.11
N GLU A 501 -2.09 16.83 1.99
CA GLU A 501 -0.71 16.38 2.12
C GLU A 501 -0.44 16.02 3.58
N THR A 502 0.14 14.85 3.80
CA THR A 502 0.45 14.31 5.13
C THR A 502 1.52 13.23 5.05
N ARG A 503 1.90 12.64 6.19
CA ARG A 503 2.88 11.56 6.27
C ARG A 503 2.24 10.24 6.73
N SER A 504 2.83 9.12 6.31
CA SER A 504 2.44 7.79 6.78
C SER A 504 2.64 7.68 8.29
N GLY A 505 1.64 7.14 8.99
CA GLY A 505 1.64 7.02 10.44
C GLY A 505 1.20 8.27 11.19
N GLU A 506 0.78 9.35 10.52
CA GLU A 506 0.23 10.52 11.21
C GLU A 506 -1.07 10.20 11.94
N GLU A 507 -1.19 10.70 13.17
CA GLU A 507 -2.36 10.56 14.02
C GLU A 507 -3.25 11.80 13.92
N TYR A 508 -4.54 11.58 13.72
CA TYR A 508 -5.56 12.60 13.64
C TYR A 508 -6.56 12.46 14.78
N GLU A 509 -6.87 13.59 15.41
CA GLU A 509 -7.92 13.68 16.41
C GLU A 509 -9.23 14.16 15.76
N LEU A 510 -10.33 13.50 16.14
CA LEU A 510 -11.66 13.76 15.59
C LEU A 510 -12.56 14.47 16.60
N GLU A 511 -12.94 15.71 16.30
CA GLU A 511 -13.82 16.53 17.14
C GLU A 511 -15.16 16.80 16.45
N PHE A 512 -16.27 16.54 17.16
CA PHE A 512 -17.62 16.77 16.65
C PHE A 512 -18.16 18.11 17.17
N HIS A 513 -18.59 18.98 16.26
CA HIS A 513 -19.16 20.29 16.55
C HIS A 513 -20.56 20.46 15.96
N GLY A 514 -21.30 21.46 16.45
CA GLY A 514 -22.63 21.80 15.96
C GLY A 514 -23.74 21.04 16.69
N ASN A 515 -24.82 20.69 15.99
CA ASN A 515 -26.01 20.08 16.59
C ASN A 515 -25.96 18.53 16.63
N ILE A 516 -24.76 17.96 16.57
CA ILE A 516 -24.51 16.52 16.61
C ILE A 516 -23.46 16.20 17.66
N ARG A 517 -23.57 15.04 18.31
CA ARG A 517 -22.53 14.52 19.20
C ARG A 517 -22.45 13.00 19.16
N LYS A 518 -21.30 12.46 19.60
CA LYS A 518 -21.09 11.02 19.78
C LYS A 518 -21.86 10.49 21.00
N VAL A 519 -22.48 9.32 20.88
CA VAL A 519 -23.23 8.69 21.97
C VAL A 519 -22.31 7.95 22.97
N TYR A 520 -21.23 7.30 22.48
CA TYR A 520 -20.25 6.58 23.31
C TYR A 520 -18.83 6.65 22.69
N GLY A 521 -17.76 6.73 23.52
CA GLY A 521 -16.36 6.66 23.07
C GLY A 521 -15.36 7.35 24.00
N LEU A 522 -14.08 7.01 23.89
CA LEU A 522 -12.98 7.71 24.57
C LEU A 522 -12.99 9.22 24.22
N PRO A 523 -12.56 10.11 25.12
CA PRO A 523 -12.55 11.55 24.87
C PRO A 523 -11.69 11.89 23.64
N ASN A 524 -10.53 11.25 23.52
CA ASN A 524 -9.56 11.48 22.44
C ASN A 524 -9.60 10.30 21.46
N ILE A 525 -10.18 10.50 20.28
CA ILE A 525 -10.31 9.47 19.25
C ILE A 525 -9.23 9.72 18.22
N LYS A 526 -8.33 8.74 18.09
CA LYS A 526 -7.23 8.79 17.13
C LYS A 526 -7.60 7.99 15.88
N LEU A 527 -7.54 8.64 14.73
CA LEU A 527 -7.53 8.01 13.42
C LEU A 527 -6.09 8.08 12.91
N GLN A 528 -5.47 6.96 12.58
CA GLN A 528 -4.08 6.96 12.11
C GLN A 528 -4.06 6.38 10.70
N TYR A 529 -3.43 7.09 9.77
CA TYR A 529 -3.26 6.55 8.43
C TYR A 529 -2.11 5.55 8.40
N HIS A 530 -2.44 4.31 8.08
CA HIS A 530 -1.50 3.22 7.87
C HIS A 530 -1.70 2.63 6.48
N THR A 531 -0.60 2.45 5.76
CA THR A 531 -0.64 1.78 4.44
C THR A 531 -1.16 0.35 4.54
N LYS A 532 -0.92 -0.33 5.68
CA LYS A 532 -1.18 -1.77 5.89
C LYS A 532 -2.41 -2.09 6.76
N ARG A 533 -3.20 -1.11 7.18
CA ARG A 533 -4.33 -1.32 8.13
C ARG A 533 -5.60 -0.59 7.70
N GLN A 534 -6.69 -0.88 8.39
CA GLN A 534 -7.94 -0.15 8.23
C GLN A 534 -7.77 1.27 8.74
N ASN A 535 -8.11 2.24 7.89
CA ASN A 535 -7.95 3.68 8.13
C ASN A 535 -9.30 4.36 8.33
N PHE A 536 -10.26 3.66 8.95
CA PHE A 536 -11.59 4.18 9.23
C PHE A 536 -12.01 3.94 10.67
N GLN A 537 -12.87 4.83 11.16
CA GLN A 537 -13.51 4.72 12.46
C GLN A 537 -15.02 4.87 12.29
N THR A 538 -15.79 4.12 13.07
CA THR A 538 -17.25 4.21 13.08
C THR A 538 -17.77 4.79 14.39
N PHE A 539 -18.87 5.52 14.29
CA PHE A 539 -19.46 6.29 15.38
C PHE A 539 -20.97 6.14 15.40
N HIS A 540 -21.56 6.19 16.60
CA HIS A 540 -22.98 6.44 16.77
C HIS A 540 -23.18 7.91 17.12
N LEU A 541 -24.02 8.59 16.34
CA LEU A 541 -24.32 10.01 16.46
C LEU A 541 -25.75 10.22 16.99
N GLU A 542 -25.90 11.25 17.81
CA GLU A 542 -27.19 11.79 18.22
C GLU A 542 -27.28 13.29 17.96
N VAL A 543 -28.51 13.75 17.74
CA VAL A 543 -28.83 15.17 17.59
C VAL A 543 -29.01 15.78 18.98
N ILE A 544 -28.33 16.90 19.24
CA ILE A 544 -28.37 17.58 20.55
C ILE A 544 -29.72 18.26 20.76
N ASP A 545 -30.19 18.98 19.76
CA ASP A 545 -31.44 19.75 19.75
C ASP A 545 -32.27 19.39 18.52
N LYS A 546 -33.35 18.64 18.72
CA LYS A 546 -34.20 18.13 17.63
C LYS A 546 -35.03 19.22 16.94
N GLU A 547 -35.13 20.42 17.50
CA GLU A 547 -35.88 21.54 16.92
C GLU A 547 -35.04 22.40 15.96
N LYS A 548 -33.71 22.18 15.95
CA LYS A 548 -32.77 22.83 15.03
C LYS A 548 -32.44 21.90 13.87
N VAL A 549 -31.77 22.41 12.85
CA VAL A 549 -31.26 21.60 11.73
C VAL A 549 -30.36 20.48 12.27
N TRP A 550 -30.58 19.24 11.85
CA TRP A 550 -29.80 18.08 12.29
C TRP A 550 -28.45 18.01 11.55
N ALA A 551 -27.61 19.01 11.77
CA ALA A 551 -26.31 19.15 11.11
C ALA A 551 -25.21 19.61 12.08
N GLY A 552 -23.98 19.28 11.71
CA GLY A 552 -22.78 19.71 12.40
C GLY A 552 -21.56 19.50 11.52
N ASN A 553 -20.39 19.54 12.15
CA ASN A 553 -19.11 19.34 11.47
C ASN A 553 -18.24 18.38 12.28
N VAL A 554 -17.37 17.67 11.58
CA VAL A 554 -16.27 16.93 12.18
C VAL A 554 -14.98 17.63 11.82
N ALA A 555 -14.34 18.24 12.81
CA ALA A 555 -12.99 18.79 12.69
C ALA A 555 -11.98 17.65 12.86
N ILE A 556 -11.04 17.57 11.91
CA ILE A 556 -9.93 16.63 11.91
C ILE A 556 -8.68 17.45 12.21
N ARG A 557 -8.03 17.15 13.33
CA ARG A 557 -6.83 17.86 13.80
C ARG A 557 -5.61 16.96 13.73
N SER A 558 -4.49 17.48 13.25
CA SER A 558 -3.21 16.76 13.24
C SER A 558 -2.57 16.87 14.62
N LYS A 559 -1.97 15.77 15.08
CA LYS A 559 -1.14 15.72 16.29
C LYS A 559 0.34 15.92 16.04
N GLU A 560 0.72 16.46 14.88
CA GLU A 560 2.13 16.75 14.52
C GLU A 560 2.91 17.50 15.62
N ASN A 561 2.21 18.21 16.50
CA ASN A 561 2.80 19.11 17.46
C ASN A 561 2.72 18.50 18.86
N GLY A 562 3.88 18.20 19.46
CA GLY A 562 4.02 17.92 20.89
C GLY A 562 3.64 19.09 21.83
N ASN A 563 2.90 20.08 21.31
CA ASN A 563 2.27 21.18 22.05
C ASN A 563 0.75 21.00 22.00
N ASP A 564 0.06 21.42 23.07
CA ASP A 564 -1.41 21.37 23.21
C ASP A 564 -2.20 22.14 22.12
N ASP A 565 -1.53 22.84 21.19
CA ASP A 565 -2.15 23.55 20.08
C ASP A 565 -2.34 22.66 18.84
N GLN A 566 -3.45 21.93 18.85
CA GLN A 566 -3.89 21.08 17.73
C GLN A 566 -4.38 21.92 16.54
N GLN A 567 -3.71 21.87 15.39
CA GLN A 567 -4.17 22.54 14.19
C GLN A 567 -5.28 21.74 13.49
N GLU A 568 -6.40 22.40 13.18
CA GLU A 568 -7.44 21.85 12.31
C GLU A 568 -6.91 21.72 10.88
N VAL A 569 -6.81 20.48 10.41
CA VAL A 569 -6.37 20.14 9.05
C VAL A 569 -7.53 20.32 8.09
N VAL A 570 -8.72 19.87 8.49
CA VAL A 570 -9.94 19.97 7.69
C VAL A 570 -11.18 19.79 8.55
N SER A 571 -12.31 20.37 8.13
CA SER A 571 -13.63 20.13 8.71
C SER A 571 -14.60 19.57 7.68
N ILE A 572 -15.20 18.42 7.99
CA ILE A 572 -16.18 17.74 7.14
C ILE A 572 -17.60 18.05 7.63
N PRO A 573 -18.48 18.65 6.80
CA PRO A 573 -19.87 18.85 7.17
C PRO A 573 -20.63 17.53 7.23
N VAL A 574 -21.45 17.37 8.26
CA VAL A 574 -22.26 16.18 8.53
C VAL A 574 -23.72 16.61 8.66
N VAL A 575 -24.58 16.05 7.81
CA VAL A 575 -26.02 16.35 7.79
C VAL A 575 -26.80 15.05 7.98
N LEU A 576 -27.61 15.00 9.03
CA LEU A 576 -28.52 13.90 9.36
C LEU A 576 -29.92 14.22 8.78
N GLU A 577 -30.69 13.20 8.38
CA GLU A 577 -31.99 13.41 7.74
C GLU A 577 -33.09 13.80 8.74
N ASP A 578 -33.94 14.78 8.39
CA ASP A 578 -35.12 15.21 9.17
C ASP A 578 -36.27 14.17 9.19
N GLU A 579 -36.20 13.12 8.38
CA GLU A 579 -37.24 12.09 8.32
C GLU A 579 -36.75 10.79 8.94
N ILE A 580 -37.25 10.46 10.13
CA ILE A 580 -37.45 9.07 10.51
C ILE A 580 -38.38 8.51 9.43
N PRO A 581 -37.96 7.58 8.55
CA PRO A 581 -38.91 6.93 7.66
C PRO A 581 -39.95 6.34 8.57
N LYS A 582 -41.23 6.71 8.43
CA LYS A 582 -42.32 6.13 9.23
C LYS A 582 -42.17 4.62 9.20
N TYR A 583 -41.63 4.05 10.27
CA TYR A 583 -41.32 2.64 10.36
C TYR A 583 -42.65 1.90 10.22
N ASP A 584 -42.77 1.10 9.17
CA ASP A 584 -43.81 0.10 9.07
C ASP A 584 -43.51 -0.95 10.14
N TYR A 585 -44.11 -0.79 11.32
CA TYR A 585 -44.05 -1.73 12.44
C TYR A 585 -44.39 -3.17 12.02
N GLY A 586 -45.05 -3.37 10.87
CA GLY A 586 -45.33 -4.68 10.28
C GLY A 586 -44.11 -5.43 9.73
N LYS A 587 -43.03 -4.75 9.33
CA LYS A 587 -41.79 -5.41 8.87
C LYS A 587 -40.86 -5.82 10.01
N MET A 588 -40.86 -5.09 11.12
CA MET A 588 -40.00 -5.39 12.29
C MET A 588 -40.41 -6.70 12.99
N LEU A 589 -41.71 -7.01 13.03
CA LEU A 589 -42.22 -8.28 13.53
C LEU A 589 -41.81 -9.51 12.69
N ARG A 590 -41.39 -9.34 11.44
CA ARG A 590 -40.86 -10.46 10.63
C ARG A 590 -39.37 -10.69 10.82
N CYS A 591 -38.61 -9.66 11.20
CA CYS A 591 -37.17 -9.79 11.48
C CYS A 591 -36.87 -10.26 12.90
N MET A 592 -37.78 -10.04 13.87
CA MET A 592 -37.61 -10.51 15.25
C MET A 592 -37.97 -11.99 15.49
N ILE A 593 -38.53 -12.72 14.51
CA ILE A 593 -38.87 -14.15 14.66
C ILE A 593 -37.69 -15.08 14.31
N TYR A 594 -36.53 -14.56 13.88
CA TYR A 594 -35.39 -15.39 13.48
C TYR A 594 -34.20 -15.44 14.46
N TYR A 595 -34.32 -14.87 15.66
CA TYR A 595 -33.32 -14.98 16.74
C TYR A 595 -33.95 -15.46 18.05
N ASP A 596 -34.54 -16.65 18.03
CA ASP A 596 -34.69 -17.44 19.25
C ASP A 596 -34.65 -18.94 18.92
N TYR A 597 -33.45 -19.51 18.95
CA TYR A 597 -33.22 -20.95 19.19
C TYR A 597 -31.85 -21.09 19.85
N SER A 598 -31.82 -20.83 21.16
CA SER A 598 -30.88 -21.46 22.09
C SER A 598 -31.65 -22.07 23.25
N SER A 599 -32.07 -23.32 23.05
CA SER A 599 -32.23 -24.34 24.10
C SER A 599 -32.02 -25.71 23.48
#